data_AF-A0A7C4HBQ7-F1
#
_entry.id   AF-A0A7C4HBQ7-F1
#
_cell.length_a   1.000
_cell.length_b   1.000
_cell.length_c   1.000
_cell.angle_alpha   90.00
_cell.angle_beta   90.00
_cell.angle_gamma   90.00
#
_symmetry.space_group_name_H-M   'P 1'
#
loop_
_entity.id
_entity.type
_entity.pdbx_description
1 polymer ?
#
loop_
_entity_poly.entity_id
_entity_poly.type
_entity_poly.pdbx_seq_one_letter_code
_entity_poly.pdbx_strand_id
1 'polypeptide(L)'
;MSRWVRRTVYVVSMLTGLLILAFGYREFGLGLKFHIYAGLAMLSFLAAPAAIFHMDNRRKSAIDRSLPMLLNDLTEGQEAGMRADYEGSERVKAEHIRLANASIPKGANGALYPEDLDIHAQALL
;
A
#
# COMPACT_ATOMS: atom_id res chain seq x y z
N MET A 1 -4.19 4.84 -8.21
CA MET A 1 -4.87 4.48 -9.47
C MET A 1 -6.20 5.23 -9.56
N SER A 2 -6.54 5.82 -10.71
CA SER A 2 -7.80 6.56 -10.85
C SER A 2 -9.00 5.60 -10.83
N ARG A 3 -10.17 6.10 -10.40
CA ARG A 3 -11.42 5.31 -10.39
C ARG A 3 -11.80 4.82 -11.79
N TRP A 4 -11.45 5.59 -12.83
CA TRP A 4 -11.68 5.25 -14.23
C TRP A 4 -10.84 4.07 -14.69
N VAL A 5 -9.54 4.07 -14.43
CA VAL A 5 -8.65 2.95 -14.82
C VAL A 5 -9.12 1.63 -14.22
N ARG A 6 -9.51 1.63 -12.94
CA ARG A 6 -10.04 0.43 -12.28
C ARG A 6 -11.29 -0.11 -12.98
N ARG A 7 -12.24 0.77 -13.30
CA ARG A 7 -13.47 0.39 -14.03
C ARG A 7 -13.13 -0.19 -15.40
N THR A 8 -12.23 0.44 -16.15
CA THR A 8 -11.81 -0.07 -17.46
C THR A 8 -11.21 -1.46 -17.36
N VAL A 9 -10.32 -1.71 -16.39
CA VAL A 9 -9.72 -3.04 -16.20
C VAL A 9 -10.78 -4.09 -15.87
N TYR A 10 -11.75 -3.77 -15.01
CA TYR A 10 -12.85 -4.69 -14.68
C TYR A 10 -13.71 -5.01 -15.90
N VAL A 11 -14.09 -3.99 -16.69
CA VAL A 11 -14.89 -4.18 -17.91
C VAL A 11 -14.12 -5.01 -18.93
N VAL A 12 -12.84 -4.72 -19.15
CA VAL A 12 -12.01 -5.46 -20.12
C VAL A 12 -11.82 -6.92 -19.69
N SER A 13 -11.51 -7.17 -18.42
CA SER A 13 -11.42 -8.52 -17.86
C SER A 13 -12.75 -9.27 -17.99
N MET A 14 -13.87 -8.57 -17.76
CA MET A 14 -15.21 -9.15 -17.91
C MET A 14 -15.51 -9.55 -19.35
N LEU A 15 -15.27 -8.65 -20.30
CA LEU A 15 -15.47 -8.92 -21.71
C LEU A 15 -14.56 -10.04 -22.22
N THR A 16 -13.32 -10.10 -21.73
CA THR A 16 -12.36 -11.14 -22.11
C THR A 16 -12.85 -12.52 -21.67
N GLY A 17 -13.30 -12.66 -20.42
CA GLY A 17 -13.85 -13.93 -19.93
C GLY A 17 -15.12 -14.35 -20.68
N LEU A 18 -16.01 -13.41 -21.01
CA LEU A 18 -17.20 -13.68 -21.83
C LEU A 18 -16.84 -14.16 -23.23
N LEU A 19 -15.85 -13.54 -23.89
CA LEU A 19 -15.39 -13.94 -25.21
C LEU A 19 -14.78 -15.35 -25.19
N ILE A 20 -13.99 -15.69 -24.16
CA ILE A 20 -13.42 -17.04 -23.98
C ILE A 20 -14.54 -18.08 -23.82
N LEU A 21 -15.57 -17.78 -23.02
CA LEU A 21 -16.74 -18.65 -22.85
C LEU A 21 -17.53 -18.83 -24.15
N ALA A 22 -17.82 -17.73 -24.85
CA ALA A 22 -18.57 -17.76 -26.11
C ALA A 22 -17.82 -18.57 -27.19
N PHE A 23 -16.51 -18.37 -27.29
CA PHE A 23 -15.64 -19.15 -28.17
C PHE A 23 -15.65 -20.63 -27.79
N GLY A 24 -15.44 -20.95 -26.51
CA GLY A 24 -15.44 -22.33 -26.02
C GLY A 24 -16.77 -23.06 -26.28
N TYR A 25 -17.89 -22.37 -26.07
CA TYR A 25 -19.22 -22.91 -26.33
C TYR A 25 -19.46 -23.15 -27.82
N ARG A 26 -19.07 -22.19 -28.67
CA ARG A 26 -19.23 -22.29 -30.13
C ARG A 26 -18.44 -23.46 -30.71
N GLU A 27 -17.19 -23.66 -30.28
CA GLU A 27 -16.29 -24.65 -30.88
C GLU A 27 -16.45 -26.06 -30.30
N PHE A 28 -16.78 -26.18 -29.00
CA PHE A 28 -16.76 -27.47 -28.30
C PHE A 28 -18.12 -27.89 -27.70
N GLY A 29 -19.15 -27.05 -27.80
CA GLY A 29 -20.45 -27.28 -27.19
C GLY A 29 -20.36 -27.39 -25.66
N LEU A 30 -21.14 -28.29 -25.06
CA LEU A 30 -21.15 -28.57 -23.61
C LEU A 30 -20.26 -29.76 -23.22
N GLY A 31 -19.26 -30.12 -24.03
CA GLY A 31 -18.38 -31.26 -23.77
C GLY A 31 -17.30 -31.00 -22.71
N LEU A 32 -16.51 -32.02 -22.35
CA LEU A 32 -15.44 -31.91 -21.36
C LEU A 32 -14.44 -30.77 -21.65
N LYS A 33 -14.13 -30.54 -22.94
CA LYS A 33 -13.22 -29.47 -23.37
C LYS A 33 -13.77 -28.08 -23.03
N PHE A 34 -15.09 -27.88 -23.07
CA PHE A 34 -15.71 -26.60 -22.70
C PHE A 34 -15.42 -26.22 -21.24
N HIS A 35 -15.38 -27.19 -20.32
CA HIS A 35 -15.05 -26.91 -18.92
C HIS A 35 -13.64 -26.33 -18.73
N ILE A 36 -12.68 -26.70 -19.59
CA ILE A 36 -11.34 -26.11 -19.58
C ILE A 36 -11.41 -24.62 -19.94
N TYR A 37 -12.16 -24.28 -21.00
CA TYR A 37 -12.38 -22.88 -21.39
C TYR A 37 -13.17 -22.10 -20.33
N ALA A 38 -14.14 -22.73 -19.68
CA ALA A 38 -14.88 -22.12 -18.58
C ALA A 38 -13.97 -21.80 -17.39
N GLY A 39 -13.06 -22.71 -17.02
CA GLY A 39 -12.05 -22.46 -15.99
C GLY A 39 -11.10 -21.32 -16.37
N LEU A 40 -10.65 -21.28 -17.62
CA LEU A 40 -9.78 -20.22 -18.12
C LEU A 40 -10.49 -18.86 -18.15
N ALA A 41 -11.77 -18.85 -18.53
CA ALA A 41 -12.60 -17.66 -18.44
C ALA A 41 -12.72 -17.17 -16.99
N MET A 42 -13.04 -18.04 -16.03
CA MET A 42 -13.10 -17.70 -14.60
C MET A 42 -11.78 -17.11 -14.09
N LEU A 43 -10.64 -17.72 -14.48
CA LEU A 43 -9.32 -17.22 -14.12
C LEU A 43 -9.09 -15.81 -14.71
N SER A 44 -9.47 -15.60 -15.97
CA SER A 44 -9.35 -14.28 -16.62
C SER A 44 -10.24 -13.20 -15.98
N PHE A 45 -11.43 -13.57 -15.49
CA PHE A 45 -12.34 -12.69 -14.75
C PHE A 45 -11.76 -12.27 -13.39
N LEU A 46 -11.11 -13.20 -12.68
CA LEU A 46 -10.71 -13.00 -11.29
C LEU A 46 -9.28 -12.46 -11.14
N ALA A 47 -8.38 -12.80 -12.06
CA ALA A 47 -6.97 -12.44 -11.96
C ALA A 47 -6.75 -10.92 -11.88
N ALA A 48 -7.38 -10.15 -12.78
CA ALA A 48 -7.18 -8.71 -12.82
C ALA A 48 -7.78 -7.98 -11.60
N PRO A 49 -9.03 -8.25 -11.16
CA PRO A 49 -9.54 -7.70 -9.90
C PRO A 49 -8.72 -8.08 -8.67
N ALA A 50 -8.28 -9.34 -8.57
CA ALA A 50 -7.46 -9.81 -7.47
C ALA A 50 -6.12 -9.08 -7.40
N ALA A 51 -5.44 -8.91 -8.54
CA ALA A 51 -4.18 -8.18 -8.62
C ALA A 51 -4.33 -6.72 -8.19
N ILE A 52 -5.38 -6.02 -8.66
CA ILE A 52 -5.66 -4.64 -8.27
C ILE A 52 -5.90 -4.53 -6.76
N PHE A 53 -6.70 -5.44 -6.20
CA PHE A 53 -6.99 -5.46 -4.77
C PHE A 53 -5.71 -5.68 -3.95
N HIS A 54 -4.85 -6.60 -4.38
CA HIS A 54 -3.58 -6.86 -3.73
C HIS A 54 -2.65 -5.63 -3.76
N MET A 55 -2.53 -4.95 -4.90
CA MET A 55 -1.72 -3.74 -5.02
C MET A 55 -2.24 -2.59 -4.15
N ASP A 56 -3.55 -2.41 -4.07
CA ASP A 56 -4.15 -1.39 -3.21
C ASP A 56 -3.87 -1.68 -1.73
N ASN A 57 -3.97 -2.94 -1.31
CA ASN A 57 -3.65 -3.33 0.06
C ASN A 57 -2.18 -3.10 0.36
N ARG A 58 -1.26 -3.47 -0.53
CA ARG A 58 0.17 -3.16 -0.39
C ARG A 58 0.41 -1.66 -0.23
N ARG A 59 -0.27 -0.82 -1.02
CA ARG A 59 -0.16 0.63 -0.92
C ARG A 59 -0.69 1.17 0.41
N LYS A 60 -1.85 0.70 0.87
CA LYS A 60 -2.41 1.07 2.18
C LYS A 60 -1.46 0.70 3.31
N SER A 61 -0.98 -0.54 3.33
CA SER A 61 -0.01 -0.99 4.33
C SER A 61 1.32 -0.22 4.30
N ALA A 62 1.73 0.32 3.14
CA ALA A 62 2.89 1.20 3.07
C ALA A 62 2.59 2.56 3.72
N ILE A 63 1.42 3.15 3.43
CA ILE A 63 0.99 4.43 4.03
C ILE A 63 0.81 4.29 5.54
N ASP A 64 0.14 3.24 5.99
CA ASP A 64 -0.13 3.00 7.42
C ASP A 64 1.17 2.83 8.21
N ARG A 65 2.23 2.28 7.59
CA ARG A 65 3.55 2.19 8.19
C ARG A 65 4.31 3.53 8.21
N SER A 66 4.17 4.35 7.17
CA SER A 66 4.89 5.63 7.10
C SER A 66 4.22 6.76 7.88
N LEU A 67 2.91 6.70 8.09
CA LEU A 67 2.13 7.78 8.69
C LEU A 67 2.55 8.10 10.15
N PRO A 68 2.78 7.12 11.04
CA PRO A 68 3.29 7.41 12.38
C PRO A 68 4.65 8.10 12.37
N MET A 69 5.54 7.72 11.44
CA MET A 69 6.86 8.33 11.30
C MET A 69 6.73 9.80 10.89
N LEU A 70 5.88 10.09 9.90
CA LEU A 70 5.61 11.48 9.48
C LEU A 70 5.00 12.34 10.60
N LEU A 71 4.12 11.76 11.43
CA LEU A 71 3.56 12.48 12.58
C LEU A 71 4.61 12.74 13.64
N ASN A 72 5.52 11.80 13.89
CA ASN A 72 6.65 12.00 14.80
C ASN A 72 7.58 13.10 14.26
N ASP A 73 7.95 13.07 12.98
CA ASP A 73 8.81 14.09 12.36
C ASP A 73 8.18 15.49 12.44
N LEU A 74 6.86 15.59 12.22
CA LEU A 74 6.12 16.85 12.38
C LEU A 74 6.13 17.34 13.83
N THR A 75 5.96 16.43 14.79
CA THR A 75 5.97 16.75 16.23
C THR A 75 7.36 17.21 16.68
N GLU A 76 8.41 16.51 16.27
CA GLU A 76 9.81 16.90 16.52
C GLU A 76 10.11 18.29 15.94
N GLY A 77 9.66 18.56 14.72
CA GLY A 77 9.82 19.87 14.08
C GLY A 77 9.10 20.99 14.83
N GLN A 78 7.88 20.73 15.33
CA GLN A 78 7.14 21.69 16.15
C GLN A 78 7.80 21.96 17.50
N GLU A 79 8.27 20.92 18.20
CA GLU A 79 9.00 21.08 19.47
C GLU A 79 10.30 21.87 19.28
N ALA A 80 11.06 21.58 18.21
CA ALA A 80 12.28 22.31 17.89
C ALA A 80 11.99 23.79 17.56
N GLY A 81 10.88 24.07 16.88
CA GLY A 81 10.39 25.43 16.62
C GLY A 81 10.01 26.16 17.91
N MET A 82 9.20 25.54 18.77
CA MET A 82 8.81 26.13 20.06
C MET A 82 10.02 26.44 20.95
N ARG A 83 11.04 25.58 20.95
CA ARG A 83 12.28 25.83 21.69
C ARG A 83 13.07 27.00 21.11
N ALA A 84 13.16 27.10 19.77
CA ALA A 84 13.80 28.23 19.12
C ALA A 84 13.11 29.56 19.48
N ASP A 85 11.77 29.56 19.49
CA ASP A 85 10.97 30.72 19.87
C ASP A 85 11.17 31.10 21.34
N TYR A 86 11.20 30.12 22.24
CA TYR A 86 11.44 30.34 23.68
C TYR A 86 12.83 30.97 23.94
N GLU A 87 13.84 30.58 23.18
CA GLU A 87 15.20 31.11 23.27
C GLU A 87 15.38 32.45 22.53
N GLY A 88 14.33 32.98 21.90
CA GLY A 88 14.40 34.20 21.08
C GLY A 88 15.30 34.06 19.86
N SER A 89 15.54 32.83 19.40
CA SER A 89 16.39 32.54 18.25
C SER A 89 15.61 32.71 16.95
N GLU A 90 16.06 33.60 16.07
CA GLU A 90 15.44 33.85 14.76
C GLU A 90 15.47 32.62 13.83
N ARG A 91 16.28 31.59 14.15
CA ARG A 91 16.41 30.35 13.37
C ARG A 91 16.45 29.12 14.27
N VAL A 92 15.92 28.01 13.74
CA VAL A 92 16.04 26.67 14.35
C VAL A 92 17.48 26.18 14.18
N LYS A 93 18.19 25.99 15.29
CA LYS A 93 19.55 25.43 15.31
C LYS A 93 19.49 23.92 15.46
N ALA A 94 20.55 23.24 15.04
CA ALA A 94 20.69 21.79 15.21
C ALA A 94 20.55 21.33 16.67
N GLU A 95 20.93 22.19 17.62
CA GLU A 95 20.75 21.93 19.06
C GLU A 95 19.28 21.81 19.47
N HIS A 96 18.40 22.68 18.96
CA HIS A 96 16.96 22.61 19.27
C HIS A 96 16.34 21.30 18.76
N ILE A 97 16.80 20.81 17.60
CA ILE A 97 16.37 19.52 17.03
C ILE A 97 16.86 18.36 17.89
N ARG A 98 18.14 18.36 18.31
CA ARG A 98 18.68 17.30 19.18
C ARG A 98 17.95 17.22 20.51
N LEU A 99 17.59 18.37 21.07
CA LEU A 99 16.89 18.45 22.35
C LEU A 99 15.41 18.04 22.24
N ALA A 100 14.73 18.38 21.13
CA ALA A 100 13.38 17.90 20.83
C ALA A 100 13.36 16.37 20.63
N ASN A 101 14.32 15.84 19.87
CA ASN A 101 14.47 14.41 19.64
C ASN A 101 14.74 13.62 20.94
N ALA A 102 15.44 14.23 21.91
CA ALA A 102 15.69 13.65 23.22
C ALA A 102 14.49 13.71 24.19
N SER A 103 13.53 14.62 24.00
CA SER A 103 12.34 14.75 24.86
C SER A 103 11.22 13.77 24.51
N ILE A 104 11.20 13.24 23.29
CA ILE A 104 10.17 12.29 22.86
C ILE A 104 10.61 10.87 23.24
N PRO A 105 9.88 10.16 24.12
CA PRO A 105 10.23 8.79 24.49
C PRO A 105 10.08 7.86 23.28
N LYS A 106 11.22 7.51 22.68
CA LYS A 106 11.30 6.52 21.60
C LYS A 106 10.91 5.15 22.13
N GLY A 107 9.90 4.53 21.52
CA GLY A 107 9.43 3.18 21.87
C GLY A 107 8.20 3.12 22.78
N ALA A 108 7.77 4.21 23.43
CA ALA A 108 6.55 4.20 24.26
C ALA A 108 5.25 4.23 23.42
N ASN A 109 5.33 4.67 22.16
CA ASN A 109 4.19 4.94 21.29
C ASN A 109 3.89 3.78 20.32
N GLY A 110 4.59 2.64 20.43
CA GLY A 110 4.47 1.52 19.50
C GLY A 110 5.08 1.74 18.11
N ALA A 111 5.79 2.86 17.90
CA ALA A 111 6.56 3.10 16.67
C ALA A 111 7.85 2.25 16.71
N LEU A 112 7.82 1.08 16.06
CA LEU A 112 9.02 0.30 15.74
C LEU A 112 9.84 1.05 14.69
N TYR A 113 11.10 1.36 15.02
CA TYR A 113 12.03 1.89 14.03
C TYR A 113 12.43 0.76 13.06
N PRO A 114 12.71 1.05 11.78
CA PRO A 114 13.10 0.04 10.80
C PRO A 114 14.33 -0.76 11.24
N GLU A 115 15.26 -0.13 11.97
CA GLU A 115 16.40 -0.78 12.62
C GLU A 115 16.04 -1.80 13.72
N ASP A 116 14.83 -1.73 14.29
CA ASP A 116 14.31 -2.66 15.30
C ASP A 116 13.40 -3.76 14.71
N LEU A 117 13.08 -3.71 13.41
CA LEU A 117 12.40 -4.80 12.72
C LEU A 117 13.40 -5.92 12.44
N ASP A 118 13.33 -6.94 13.30
CA ASP A 118 14.01 -8.22 13.21
C ASP A 118 14.13 -8.74 11.77
N ILE A 119 15.30 -9.28 11.44
CA ILE A 119 15.77 -9.64 10.09
C ILE A 119 14.77 -10.57 9.37
N HIS A 120 13.94 -11.28 10.13
CA HIS A 120 12.86 -12.14 9.63
C HIS A 120 11.71 -11.40 8.92
N ALA A 121 11.41 -10.15 9.27
CA ALA A 121 10.36 -9.38 8.60
C ALA A 121 10.77 -8.88 7.21
N GLN A 122 12.07 -8.73 6.95
CA GLN A 122 12.59 -8.34 5.62
C GLN A 122 12.61 -9.50 4.63
N ALA A 123 12.66 -10.76 5.09
CA ALA A 123 12.66 -11.94 4.22
C ALA A 123 11.27 -12.31 3.65
N LEU A 124 10.19 -11.69 4.15
CA LEU A 124 8.80 -11.99 3.79
C LEU A 124 8.13 -10.95 2.88
N LEU A 125 8.86 -9.91 2.45
CA LEU A 125 8.36 -8.84 1.56
C LEU A 125 8.83 -9.00 0.10
#